data_AF-A0A8J6ZWA9-F1
#
_entry.id   AF-A0A8J6ZWA9-F1
#
_cell.length_a   1.000
_cell.length_b   1.000
_cell.length_c   1.000
_cell.angle_alpha   90.00
_cell.angle_beta   90.00
_cell.angle_gamma   90.00
#
_symmetry.space_group_name_H-M   'P 1'
#
loop_
_entity.id
_entity.type
_entity.pdbx_description
1 polymer ?
#
loop_
_entity_poly.entity_id
_entity_poly.type
_entity_poly.pdbx_seq_one_letter_code
_entity_poly.pdbx_strand_id
1 'polypeptide(L)'
;MSFNPRQTTIKFLRQIGFTTGTKIWLRISWDLPTKMIPKNWNHYCRNDQFVYSHYILCGKITQQGFQLYCCTYGGRDKQGNTCWRLTPKRYADGWALAFKMSYLGATVSFYPNQPDKGISNHHVSQCQCLFYEIDDLALSEQRQAVVRLKDEINLEPAAVVYTGGKSLHVYFKCSHSLNPAEWLYLNRQLTIIQNADPAICNLARSMRLPGMLRRRVVDGILSATIPITLEHWSNCQYNVEELETAFDSTALFPYELSEQRWRKWVQLLTRAKNGEVIDPQAALLQHSITAPRSTLHCRRGTVTQATTRDNRSSLKQLRASGVSVPLSICLTLSDRTLLTYGESEGNRNNSGYKLARNLLGTSNLLTRHKIAYHPEPRQLFDRYGDRCTPPLEPTEADTIWHSANKTIAFASRDFGSIVMSIRKWKSHRKSKKQCVKKPKRLVNARLTKSM
;
A
#
# COMPACT_ATOMS: atom_id res chain seq x y z
N MET A 1 -3.97 -11.53 38.44
CA MET A 1 -4.00 -10.06 38.24
C MET A 1 -5.28 -9.68 37.52
N SER A 2 -6.09 -8.76 38.05
CA SER A 2 -7.33 -8.32 37.37
C SER A 2 -7.00 -7.62 36.06
N PHE A 3 -7.56 -8.10 34.95
CA PHE A 3 -7.43 -7.44 33.64
C PHE A 3 -8.03 -6.03 33.70
N ASN A 4 -7.19 -5.00 33.56
CA ASN A 4 -7.64 -3.61 33.43
C ASN A 4 -7.43 -3.17 31.96
N PRO A 5 -8.49 -3.16 31.14
CA PRO A 5 -8.35 -2.89 29.71
C PRO A 5 -7.74 -1.52 29.41
N ARG A 6 -8.04 -0.50 30.23
CA ARG A 6 -7.48 0.85 30.05
C ARG A 6 -5.98 0.87 30.28
N GLN A 7 -5.52 0.24 31.37
CA GLN A 7 -4.09 0.14 31.66
C GLN A 7 -3.35 -0.67 30.59
N THR A 8 -3.98 -1.72 30.04
CA THR A 8 -3.44 -2.45 28.89
C THR A 8 -3.21 -1.52 27.68
N THR A 9 -4.20 -0.70 27.33
CA THR A 9 -4.06 0.26 26.21
C THR A 9 -2.95 1.27 26.47
N ILE A 10 -2.92 1.88 27.67
CA ILE A 10 -1.91 2.90 28.03
C ILE A 10 -0.51 2.31 27.97
N LYS A 11 -0.33 1.12 28.57
CA LYS A 11 0.96 0.43 28.61
C LYS A 11 1.44 0.09 27.20
N PHE A 12 0.58 -0.51 26.38
CA PHE A 12 0.91 -0.84 24.99
C PHE A 12 1.34 0.38 24.19
N LEU A 13 0.55 1.46 24.20
CA LEU A 13 0.84 2.67 23.42
C LEU A 13 2.21 3.25 23.81
N ARG A 14 2.54 3.28 25.10
CA ARG A 14 3.87 3.70 25.57
C ARG A 14 4.97 2.80 25.02
N GLN A 15 4.77 1.48 25.03
CA GLN A 15 5.80 0.54 24.56
C GLN A 15 6.09 0.63 23.06
N ILE A 16 5.14 1.09 22.25
CA ILE A 16 5.36 1.31 20.82
C ILE A 16 5.67 2.78 20.48
N GLY A 17 6.00 3.61 21.48
CA GLY A 17 6.54 4.95 21.27
C GLY A 17 5.56 6.12 21.37
N PHE A 18 4.32 5.90 21.82
CA PHE A 18 3.39 7.00 22.08
C PHE A 18 3.66 7.64 23.44
N THR A 19 3.75 8.97 23.46
CA THR A 19 3.92 9.75 24.69
C THR A 19 2.74 10.71 24.88
N THR A 20 2.57 11.26 26.08
CA THR A 20 1.50 12.24 26.33
C THR A 20 1.63 13.42 25.38
N GLY A 21 0.51 13.80 24.76
CA GLY A 21 0.47 14.85 23.74
C GLY A 21 0.70 14.36 22.31
N THR A 22 1.25 13.17 22.09
CA THR A 22 1.38 12.57 20.75
C THR A 22 0.02 12.43 20.11
N LYS A 23 -0.06 12.66 18.79
CA LYS A 23 -1.28 12.48 18.00
C LYS A 23 -1.66 10.99 17.98
N ILE A 24 -2.96 10.70 18.01
CA ILE A 24 -3.48 9.35 17.79
C ILE A 24 -4.67 9.39 16.83
N TRP A 25 -4.63 8.53 15.80
CA TRP A 25 -5.75 8.26 14.90
C TRP A 25 -6.42 6.93 15.23
N LEU A 26 -7.75 6.93 15.30
CA LEU A 26 -8.57 5.74 15.40
C LEU A 26 -9.54 5.66 14.22
N ARG A 27 -9.74 4.44 13.74
CA ARG A 27 -10.84 4.07 12.86
C ARG A 27 -11.76 3.12 13.63
N ILE A 28 -13.04 3.47 13.70
CA ILE A 28 -14.08 2.60 14.23
C ILE A 28 -15.00 2.19 13.08
N SER A 29 -15.08 0.88 12.82
CA SER A 29 -15.93 0.31 11.77
C SER A 29 -16.90 -0.73 12.32
N TRP A 30 -18.03 -0.89 11.64
CA TRP A 30 -18.96 -1.98 11.90
C TRP A 30 -18.77 -3.05 10.83
N ASP A 31 -18.08 -4.13 11.19
CA ASP A 31 -17.75 -5.22 10.25
C ASP A 31 -18.66 -6.45 10.46
N LEU A 32 -19.72 -6.31 11.27
CA LEU A 32 -20.70 -7.35 11.58
C LEU A 32 -21.96 -7.16 10.70
N PRO A 33 -22.86 -8.16 10.62
CA PRO A 33 -24.09 -8.04 9.85
C PRO A 33 -24.90 -6.77 10.18
N THR A 34 -25.44 -6.13 9.16
CA THR A 34 -26.16 -4.85 9.27
C THR A 34 -27.38 -4.95 10.19
N LYS A 35 -28.05 -6.11 10.25
CA LYS A 35 -29.15 -6.38 11.19
C LYS A 35 -28.80 -6.21 12.67
N MET A 36 -27.51 -6.27 13.01
CA MET A 36 -27.02 -6.12 14.39
C MET A 36 -26.50 -4.71 14.70
N ILE A 37 -26.49 -3.80 13.71
CA ILE A 37 -25.90 -2.49 13.91
C ILE A 37 -26.71 -1.66 14.92
N PRO A 38 -26.05 -0.89 15.82
CA PRO A 38 -26.76 -0.02 16.74
C PRO A 38 -27.67 0.97 16.00
N LYS A 39 -28.89 1.20 16.51
CA LYS A 39 -29.90 2.07 15.88
C LYS A 39 -29.40 3.49 15.58
N ASN A 40 -28.48 3.99 16.40
CA ASN A 40 -27.89 5.33 16.30
C ASN A 40 -26.55 5.35 15.55
N TRP A 41 -26.20 4.29 14.81
CA TRP A 41 -25.02 4.28 13.96
C TRP A 41 -25.24 5.16 12.73
N ASN A 42 -24.26 6.04 12.46
CA ASN A 42 -24.36 6.97 11.35
C ASN A 42 -24.36 6.21 10.02
N HIS A 43 -25.28 6.57 9.13
CA HIS A 43 -25.38 6.01 7.79
C HIS A 43 -25.72 7.10 6.78
N TYR A 44 -25.51 6.80 5.51
CA TYR A 44 -25.96 7.63 4.40
C TYR A 44 -26.52 6.73 3.29
N CYS A 45 -27.41 7.27 2.47
CA CYS A 45 -27.95 6.54 1.33
C CYS A 45 -27.06 6.74 0.10
N ARG A 46 -26.76 5.67 -0.62
CA ARG A 46 -26.07 5.71 -1.92
C ARG A 46 -26.69 4.67 -2.85
N ASN A 47 -27.29 5.12 -3.95
CA ASN A 47 -28.01 4.26 -4.91
C ASN A 47 -29.07 3.38 -4.20
N ASP A 48 -29.93 4.00 -3.38
CA ASP A 48 -31.01 3.33 -2.63
C ASP A 48 -30.54 2.25 -1.64
N GLN A 49 -29.24 2.21 -1.33
CA GLN A 49 -28.67 1.33 -0.32
C GLN A 49 -28.12 2.15 0.86
N PHE A 50 -28.40 1.66 2.08
CA PHE A 50 -27.79 2.19 3.30
C PHE A 50 -26.32 1.82 3.36
N VAL A 51 -25.46 2.84 3.41
CA VAL A 51 -24.03 2.69 3.66
C VAL A 51 -23.72 3.20 5.05
N TYR A 52 -23.26 2.30 5.92
CA TYR A 52 -22.91 2.63 7.29
C TYR A 52 -21.54 3.31 7.33
N SER A 53 -21.47 4.41 8.08
CA SER A 53 -20.27 5.24 8.14
C SER A 53 -19.20 4.58 9.00
N HIS A 54 -17.94 4.73 8.60
CA HIS A 54 -16.81 4.55 9.50
C HIS A 54 -16.59 5.84 10.28
N TYR A 55 -16.33 5.72 11.58
CA TYR A 55 -15.89 6.86 12.37
C TYR A 55 -14.38 6.99 12.27
N ILE A 56 -13.92 8.10 11.70
CA ILE A 56 -12.52 8.50 11.78
C ILE A 56 -12.40 9.50 12.93
N LEU A 57 -11.48 9.21 13.84
CA LEU A 57 -11.25 9.98 15.06
C LEU A 57 -9.77 10.34 15.12
N CYS A 58 -9.49 11.55 15.57
CA CYS A 58 -8.12 12.02 15.77
C CYS A 58 -8.04 12.79 17.09
N GLY A 59 -6.97 12.61 17.83
CA GLY A 59 -6.78 13.32 19.07
C GLY A 59 -5.37 13.19 19.61
N LYS A 60 -5.24 13.18 20.94
CA LYS A 60 -3.95 13.17 21.61
C LYS A 60 -3.94 12.19 22.77
N ILE A 61 -2.80 11.56 22.99
CA ILE A 61 -2.54 10.71 24.15
C ILE A 61 -2.59 11.56 25.43
N THR A 62 -3.21 11.02 26.46
CA THR A 62 -3.29 11.61 27.81
C THR A 62 -2.74 10.62 28.83
N GLN A 63 -2.60 11.05 30.09
CA GLN A 63 -2.20 10.14 31.17
C GLN A 63 -3.22 9.01 31.41
N GLN A 64 -4.49 9.24 31.06
CA GLN A 64 -5.60 8.29 31.25
C GLN A 64 -5.96 7.52 29.96
N GLY A 65 -5.14 7.60 28.90
CA GLY A 65 -5.40 6.97 27.60
C GLY A 65 -5.27 7.99 26.48
N PHE A 66 -6.40 8.48 25.98
CA PHE A 66 -6.43 9.49 24.92
C PHE A 66 -7.76 10.25 24.91
N GLN A 67 -7.69 11.48 24.43
CA GLN A 67 -8.86 12.25 24.00
C GLN A 67 -9.06 12.11 22.49
N LEU A 68 -10.28 12.28 22.00
CA LEU A 68 -10.60 12.18 20.58
C LEU A 68 -11.52 13.30 20.11
N TYR A 69 -11.39 13.66 18.85
CA TYR A 69 -12.32 14.50 18.11
C TYR A 69 -12.89 13.70 16.94
N CYS A 70 -14.17 13.88 16.64
CA CYS A 70 -14.74 13.38 15.39
C CYS A 70 -14.11 14.10 14.21
N CYS A 71 -13.73 13.35 13.17
CA CYS A 71 -13.26 13.89 11.91
C CYS A 71 -14.37 13.88 10.86
N THR A 72 -14.38 14.88 9.99
CA THR A 72 -15.21 14.92 8.78
C THR A 72 -14.33 15.07 7.55
N TYR A 73 -14.91 14.84 6.37
CA TYR A 73 -14.22 15.04 5.09
C TYR A 73 -13.73 16.49 4.97
N GLY A 74 -12.41 16.64 4.83
CA GLY A 74 -11.73 17.93 4.70
C GLY A 74 -11.28 18.26 3.28
N GLY A 75 -11.72 17.48 2.28
CA GLY A 75 -11.27 17.59 0.89
C GLY A 75 -10.22 16.53 0.51
N ARG A 76 -9.53 16.78 -0.60
CA ARG A 76 -8.43 15.93 -1.08
C ARG A 76 -7.15 16.75 -1.22
N ASP A 77 -6.01 16.12 -0.98
CA ASP A 77 -4.70 16.72 -1.28
C ASP A 77 -4.40 16.74 -2.79
N LYS A 78 -3.24 17.30 -3.17
CA LYS A 78 -2.79 17.41 -4.57
C LYS A 78 -2.61 16.05 -5.23
N GLN A 79 -2.43 14.99 -4.45
CA GLN A 79 -2.27 13.61 -4.88
C GLN A 79 -3.60 12.84 -4.89
N GLY A 80 -4.71 13.51 -4.53
CA GLY A 80 -6.06 12.94 -4.53
C GLY A 80 -6.40 12.13 -3.28
N ASN A 81 -5.54 12.10 -2.26
CA ASN A 81 -5.81 11.41 -1.00
C ASN A 81 -6.77 12.21 -0.13
N THR A 82 -7.61 11.51 0.63
CA THR A 82 -8.61 12.15 1.50
C THR A 82 -7.94 12.79 2.71
N CYS A 83 -8.16 14.09 2.87
CA CYS A 83 -7.80 14.83 4.07
C CYS A 83 -8.97 14.84 5.05
N TRP A 84 -8.67 14.77 6.34
CA TRP A 84 -9.65 14.77 7.41
C TRP A 84 -9.54 16.04 8.25
N ARG A 85 -10.69 16.62 8.59
CA ARG A 85 -10.78 17.84 9.40
C ARG A 85 -11.43 17.53 10.74
N LEU A 86 -10.83 17.99 11.82
CA LEU A 86 -11.40 17.88 13.16
C LEU A 86 -12.71 18.67 13.24
N THR A 87 -13.71 18.11 13.89
CA THR A 87 -14.95 18.81 14.24
C THR A 87 -14.89 19.32 15.68
N PRO A 88 -15.76 20.26 16.09
CA PRO A 88 -15.84 20.71 17.48
C PRO A 88 -16.24 19.60 18.46
N LYS A 89 -16.79 18.48 17.97
CA LYS A 89 -17.22 17.36 18.82
C LYS A 89 -16.00 16.64 19.41
N ARG A 90 -15.73 16.93 20.68
CA ARG A 90 -14.65 16.39 21.49
C ARG A 90 -15.16 15.36 22.50
N TYR A 91 -14.40 14.29 22.67
CA TYR A 91 -14.54 13.32 23.75
C TYR A 91 -13.31 13.45 24.63
N ALA A 92 -13.48 14.03 25.83
CA ALA A 92 -12.40 14.18 26.80
C ALA A 92 -11.82 12.82 27.21
N ASP A 93 -12.70 11.86 27.50
CA ASP A 93 -12.35 10.45 27.66
C ASP A 93 -12.60 9.67 26.37
N GLY A 94 -11.73 9.88 25.39
CA GLY A 94 -11.78 9.20 24.10
C GLY A 94 -11.60 7.68 24.23
N TRP A 95 -10.86 7.21 25.25
CA TRP A 95 -10.71 5.79 25.54
C TRP A 95 -12.05 5.14 25.90
N ALA A 96 -12.83 5.76 26.78
CA ALA A 96 -14.14 5.21 27.17
C ALA A 96 -15.11 5.12 25.98
N LEU A 97 -15.09 6.11 25.07
CA LEU A 97 -15.83 6.03 23.81
C LEU A 97 -15.41 4.82 22.98
N ALA A 98 -14.10 4.66 22.73
CA ALA A 98 -13.59 3.56 21.93
C ALA A 98 -13.93 2.20 22.55
N PHE A 99 -13.75 2.06 23.87
CA PHE A 99 -14.09 0.85 24.60
C PHE A 99 -15.58 0.51 24.47
N LYS A 100 -16.46 1.49 24.70
CA LYS A 100 -17.92 1.33 24.54
C LYS A 100 -18.28 0.86 23.13
N MET A 101 -17.69 1.46 22.10
CA MET A 101 -17.95 1.04 20.72
C MET A 101 -17.49 -0.41 20.46
N SER A 102 -16.31 -0.78 20.98
CA SER A 102 -15.81 -2.15 20.87
C SER A 102 -16.67 -3.19 21.61
N TYR A 103 -17.21 -2.82 22.78
CA TYR A 103 -18.13 -3.64 23.56
C TYR A 103 -19.43 -3.95 22.81
N LEU A 104 -19.93 -2.98 22.04
CA LEU A 104 -21.09 -3.16 21.16
C LEU A 104 -20.79 -4.07 19.95
N GLY A 105 -19.52 -4.35 19.66
CA GLY A 105 -19.09 -5.20 18.55
C GLY A 105 -18.36 -4.46 17.42
N ALA A 106 -18.19 -3.13 17.53
CA ALA A 106 -17.46 -2.38 16.52
C ALA A 106 -15.96 -2.72 16.55
N THR A 107 -15.33 -2.77 15.38
CA THR A 107 -13.89 -2.86 15.25
C THR A 107 -13.26 -1.52 15.59
N VAL A 108 -12.43 -1.48 16.63
CA VAL A 108 -11.58 -0.32 16.94
C VAL A 108 -10.15 -0.63 16.49
N SER A 109 -9.66 0.17 15.55
CA SER A 109 -8.29 0.10 15.05
C SER A 109 -7.58 1.44 15.22
N PHE A 110 -6.27 1.41 15.39
CA PHE A 110 -5.38 2.56 15.45
C PHE A 110 -4.29 2.46 14.38
N TYR A 111 -3.56 3.53 14.14
CA TYR A 111 -2.50 3.57 13.13
C TYR A 111 -1.13 3.64 13.81
N PRO A 112 -0.29 2.59 13.84
CA PRO A 112 0.99 2.65 14.56
C PRO A 112 1.90 3.77 14.03
N ASN A 113 2.02 3.87 12.71
CA ASN A 113 2.71 4.99 12.05
C ASN A 113 1.72 6.13 11.84
N GLN A 114 1.78 7.12 12.73
CA GLN A 114 0.81 8.21 12.85
C GLN A 114 0.80 9.12 11.62
N PRO A 115 -0.29 9.16 10.83
CA PRO A 115 -0.37 10.09 9.72
C PRO A 115 -0.70 11.52 10.20
N ASP A 116 -0.39 12.52 9.37
CA ASP A 116 -0.59 13.92 9.73
C ASP A 116 -2.00 14.46 9.38
N LYS A 117 -2.38 14.33 8.09
CA LYS A 117 -3.57 14.99 7.50
C LYS A 117 -4.72 14.03 7.19
N GLY A 118 -4.48 12.73 7.27
CA GLY A 118 -5.50 11.73 6.97
C GLY A 118 -4.93 10.31 6.96
N ILE A 119 -5.80 9.31 6.93
CA ILE A 119 -5.41 7.90 7.13
C ILE A 119 -4.83 7.23 5.87
N SER A 120 -4.10 7.99 5.04
CA SER A 120 -3.48 7.53 3.80
C SER A 120 -1.96 7.43 3.93
N ASN A 121 -1.32 6.57 3.12
CA ASN A 121 0.14 6.39 3.15
C ASN A 121 0.92 7.67 2.89
N HIS A 122 0.39 8.54 2.04
CA HIS A 122 1.03 9.81 1.70
C HIS A 122 1.05 10.81 2.87
N HIS A 123 0.22 10.57 3.89
CA HIS A 123 0.17 11.41 5.08
C HIS A 123 1.06 10.90 6.21
N VAL A 124 1.72 9.75 6.05
CA VAL A 124 2.71 9.24 6.99
C VAL A 124 4.09 9.77 6.60
N SER A 125 4.70 10.56 7.48
CA SER A 125 6.04 11.12 7.29
C SER A 125 7.08 10.52 8.23
N GLN A 126 6.64 9.90 9.33
CA GLN A 126 7.49 9.31 10.36
C GLN A 126 6.88 8.01 10.86
N CYS A 127 7.72 6.99 11.02
CA CYS A 127 7.34 5.67 11.49
C CYS A 127 8.11 5.33 12.76
N GLN A 128 7.42 4.92 13.81
CA GLN A 128 8.00 4.72 15.16
C GLN A 128 8.23 3.24 15.49
N CYS A 129 7.63 2.34 14.72
CA CYS A 129 7.77 0.91 14.92
C CYS A 129 7.67 0.16 13.60
N LEU A 130 8.40 -0.95 13.51
CA LEU A 130 8.09 -2.03 12.57
C LEU A 130 7.01 -2.92 13.16
N PHE A 131 6.22 -3.56 12.31
CA PHE A 131 5.22 -4.52 12.75
C PHE A 131 4.88 -5.54 11.67
N TYR A 132 4.49 -6.73 12.13
CA TYR A 132 3.98 -7.81 11.29
C TYR A 132 2.80 -8.52 11.95
N GLU A 133 2.04 -9.27 11.16
CA GLU A 133 1.05 -10.23 11.63
C GLU A 133 1.17 -11.54 10.84
N ILE A 134 0.93 -12.65 11.52
CA ILE A 134 0.81 -13.98 10.91
C ILE A 134 -0.61 -14.45 11.25
N ASP A 135 -1.44 -14.75 10.27
CA ASP A 135 -2.84 -15.13 10.48
C ASP A 135 -3.21 -16.49 9.86
N ASP A 136 -2.26 -17.12 9.17
CA ASP A 136 -2.34 -18.43 8.53
C ASP A 136 -1.81 -19.59 9.38
N LEU A 137 -1.03 -19.30 10.43
CA LEU A 137 -0.54 -20.29 11.40
C LEU A 137 -1.44 -20.39 12.64
N ALA A 138 -1.37 -21.51 13.37
CA ALA A 138 -2.00 -21.60 14.68
C ALA A 138 -1.33 -20.65 15.70
N LEU A 139 -2.07 -20.18 16.70
CA LEU A 139 -1.54 -19.22 17.69
C LEU A 139 -0.31 -19.75 18.45
N SER A 140 -0.22 -21.06 18.71
CA SER A 140 0.95 -21.69 19.32
C SER A 140 2.18 -21.56 18.42
N GLU A 141 2.03 -21.80 17.13
CA GLU A 141 3.10 -21.69 16.13
C GLU A 141 3.53 -20.24 15.93
N GLN A 142 2.59 -19.29 15.96
CA GLN A 142 2.93 -17.86 15.93
C GLN A 142 3.75 -17.43 17.15
N ARG A 143 3.41 -17.92 18.35
CA ARG A 143 4.23 -17.66 19.55
C ARG A 143 5.62 -18.27 19.41
N GLN A 144 5.72 -19.49 18.88
CA GLN A 144 7.02 -20.09 18.61
C GLN A 144 7.82 -19.31 17.57
N ALA A 145 7.17 -18.74 16.54
CA ALA A 145 7.81 -17.88 15.55
C ALA A 145 8.36 -16.58 16.18
N VAL A 146 7.68 -16.02 17.18
CA VAL A 146 8.20 -14.87 17.94
C VAL A 146 9.44 -15.26 18.76
N VAL A 147 9.42 -16.43 19.41
CA VAL A 147 10.56 -16.95 20.19
C VAL A 147 11.76 -17.22 19.28
N ARG A 148 11.56 -17.92 18.16
CA ARG A 148 12.62 -18.18 17.17
C ARG A 148 13.27 -16.90 16.66
N LEU A 149 12.49 -15.87 16.36
CA LEU A 149 13.04 -14.59 15.89
C LEU A 149 13.98 -13.96 16.93
N LYS A 150 13.65 -14.08 18.23
CA LYS A 150 14.53 -13.63 19.30
C LYS A 150 15.79 -14.50 19.40
N ASP A 151 15.64 -15.81 19.34
CA ASP A 151 16.75 -16.75 19.54
C ASP A 151 17.73 -16.75 18.35
N GLU A 152 17.23 -16.60 17.12
CA GLU A 152 18.01 -16.72 15.88
C GLU A 152 18.69 -15.40 15.48
N ILE A 153 18.01 -14.26 15.63
CA ILE A 153 18.53 -12.95 15.19
C ILE A 153 18.55 -11.87 16.27
N ASN A 154 18.37 -12.27 17.54
CA ASN A 154 18.42 -11.39 18.71
C ASN A 154 17.44 -10.20 18.64
N LEU A 155 16.29 -10.38 17.98
CA LEU A 155 15.23 -9.36 17.94
C LEU A 155 14.07 -9.73 18.87
N GLU A 156 14.06 -9.12 20.04
CA GLU A 156 12.92 -9.15 20.95
C GLU A 156 11.88 -8.06 20.62
N PRO A 157 10.59 -8.38 20.48
CA PRO A 157 9.55 -7.39 20.23
C PRO A 157 9.30 -6.50 21.46
N ALA A 158 8.98 -5.23 21.18
CA ALA A 158 8.52 -4.28 22.19
C ALA A 158 7.11 -4.61 22.70
N ALA A 159 6.27 -5.18 21.84
CA ALA A 159 4.93 -5.64 22.19
C ALA A 159 4.45 -6.80 21.31
N VAL A 160 3.71 -7.73 21.92
CA VAL A 160 2.94 -8.78 21.23
C VAL A 160 1.48 -8.69 21.68
N VAL A 161 0.57 -8.55 20.71
CA VAL A 161 -0.85 -8.33 20.95
C VAL A 161 -1.66 -9.50 20.40
N TYR A 162 -2.44 -10.15 21.25
CA TYR A 162 -3.48 -11.05 20.81
C TYR A 162 -4.70 -10.27 20.34
N THR A 163 -5.12 -10.52 19.09
CA THR A 163 -6.14 -9.71 18.41
C THR A 163 -7.59 -10.02 18.79
N GLY A 164 -7.80 -10.95 19.73
CA GLY A 164 -9.11 -11.56 19.97
C GLY A 164 -9.49 -12.56 18.88
N GLY A 165 -8.54 -12.98 18.04
CA GLY A 165 -8.81 -13.97 17.02
C GLY A 165 -7.72 -14.93 16.63
N LYS A 166 -7.39 -14.98 15.34
CA LYS A 166 -6.43 -15.96 14.82
C LYS A 166 -5.01 -15.44 14.76
N SER A 167 -4.79 -14.12 14.91
CA SER A 167 -3.48 -13.51 14.72
C SER A 167 -2.92 -12.88 15.99
N LEU A 168 -1.60 -12.86 16.06
CA LEU A 168 -0.80 -11.98 16.89
C LEU A 168 -0.33 -10.80 16.05
N HIS A 169 -0.41 -9.59 16.62
CA HIS A 169 0.30 -8.43 16.08
C HIS A 169 1.59 -8.24 16.87
N VAL A 170 2.71 -8.15 16.18
CA VAL A 170 4.04 -8.05 16.79
C VAL A 170 4.67 -6.72 16.39
N TYR A 171 5.25 -6.01 17.36
CA TYR A 171 5.78 -4.66 17.18
C TYR A 171 7.23 -4.57 17.65
N PHE A 172 8.08 -3.92 16.85
CA PHE A 172 9.46 -3.57 17.19
C PHE A 172 9.57 -2.06 17.22
N LYS A 173 9.92 -1.50 18.37
CA LYS A 173 10.06 -0.05 18.53
C LYS A 173 11.38 0.41 17.91
N CYS A 174 11.35 1.49 17.15
CA CYS A 174 12.56 2.14 16.66
C CYS A 174 13.06 3.16 17.70
N SER A 175 14.37 3.22 17.91
CA SER A 175 15.00 4.24 18.78
C SER A 175 14.87 5.65 18.21
N HIS A 176 14.84 5.76 16.87
CA HIS A 176 14.63 6.99 16.13
C HIS A 176 13.52 6.77 15.09
N SER A 177 12.80 7.84 14.75
CA SER A 177 11.73 7.77 13.75
C SER A 177 12.31 7.47 12.37
N LEU A 178 11.78 6.44 11.71
CA LEU A 178 12.14 6.11 10.33
C LEU A 178 11.34 6.97 9.35
N ASN A 179 11.96 7.33 8.24
CA ASN A 179 11.21 7.88 7.11
C ASN A 179 10.44 6.75 6.38
N PRO A 180 9.45 7.08 5.53
CA PRO A 180 8.60 6.07 4.89
C PRO A 180 9.34 5.06 4.00
N ALA A 181 10.45 5.45 3.37
CA ALA A 181 11.22 4.56 2.50
C ALA A 181 12.04 3.56 3.34
N GLU A 182 12.72 4.03 4.39
CA GLU A 182 13.42 3.17 5.36
C GLU A 182 12.47 2.18 6.01
N TRP A 183 11.30 2.66 6.47
CA TRP A 183 10.29 1.80 7.07
C TRP A 183 9.82 0.72 6.10
N LEU A 184 9.51 1.09 4.85
CA LEU A 184 9.08 0.10 3.86
C LEU A 184 10.16 -0.95 3.58
N TYR A 185 11.42 -0.54 3.51
CA TYR A 185 12.54 -1.45 3.30
C TYR A 185 12.66 -2.45 4.45
N LEU A 186 12.81 -1.96 5.68
CA LEU A 186 13.00 -2.78 6.87
C LEU A 186 11.77 -3.64 7.21
N ASN A 187 10.56 -3.08 7.11
CA ASN A 187 9.34 -3.83 7.44
C ASN A 187 9.08 -4.97 6.45
N ARG A 188 9.53 -4.83 5.20
CA ARG A 188 9.45 -5.91 4.20
C ARG A 188 10.45 -7.02 4.46
N GLN A 189 11.69 -6.68 4.85
CA GLN A 189 12.65 -7.69 5.28
C GLN A 189 12.10 -8.48 6.46
N LEU A 190 11.61 -7.79 7.50
CA LEU A 190 10.96 -8.43 8.65
C LEU A 190 9.78 -9.32 8.23
N THR A 191 8.96 -8.85 7.29
CA THR A 191 7.82 -9.64 6.76
C THR A 191 8.27 -10.91 6.05
N ILE A 192 9.37 -10.85 5.30
CA ILE A 192 9.96 -12.01 4.60
C ILE A 192 10.54 -13.01 5.61
N ILE A 193 11.32 -12.53 6.57
CA ILE A 193 11.96 -13.35 7.62
C ILE A 193 10.90 -14.16 8.36
N GLN A 194 9.78 -13.52 8.71
CA GLN A 194 8.69 -14.16 9.45
C GLN A 194 7.63 -14.84 8.57
N ASN A 195 7.79 -14.82 7.24
CA ASN A 195 6.77 -15.26 6.28
C ASN A 195 5.37 -14.69 6.57
N ALA A 196 5.32 -13.43 6.99
CA ALA A 196 4.13 -12.75 7.49
C ALA A 196 3.23 -12.19 6.35
N ASP A 197 2.05 -11.66 6.70
CA ASP A 197 1.13 -11.06 5.71
C ASP A 197 1.77 -9.82 5.02
N PRO A 198 2.04 -9.87 3.70
CA PRO A 198 2.60 -8.74 2.97
C PRO A 198 1.69 -7.51 2.91
N ALA A 199 0.38 -7.65 3.16
CA ALA A 199 -0.54 -6.52 3.20
C ALA A 199 -0.32 -5.61 4.43
N ILE A 200 0.47 -6.07 5.41
CA ILE A 200 0.96 -5.25 6.53
C ILE A 200 1.95 -4.17 6.07
N CYS A 201 2.70 -4.40 4.99
CA CYS A 201 3.69 -3.46 4.44
C CYS A 201 3.03 -2.25 3.76
N ASN A 202 2.28 -1.50 4.56
CA ASN A 202 1.40 -0.42 4.21
C ASN A 202 1.57 0.66 5.30
N LEU A 203 2.10 1.83 4.92
CA LEU A 203 2.49 2.87 5.88
C LEU A 203 1.36 3.28 6.83
N ALA A 204 0.14 3.42 6.30
CA ALA A 204 -1.05 3.72 7.09
C ALA A 204 -1.88 2.46 7.37
N ARG A 205 -1.23 1.33 7.68
CA ARG A 205 -1.93 0.11 8.13
C ARG A 205 -2.61 0.37 9.47
N SER A 206 -3.90 0.13 9.53
CA SER A 206 -4.65 0.15 10.79
C SER A 206 -4.53 -1.20 11.49
N MET A 207 -4.15 -1.20 12.77
CA MET A 207 -4.00 -2.38 13.61
C MET A 207 -5.00 -2.37 14.76
N ARG A 208 -5.32 -3.54 15.32
CA ARG A 208 -6.21 -3.69 16.48
C ARG A 208 -5.56 -3.06 17.72
N LEU A 209 -6.34 -2.31 18.49
CA LEU A 209 -5.86 -1.66 19.72
C LEU A 209 -6.09 -2.58 20.94
N PRO A 210 -5.04 -3.01 21.67
CA PRO A 210 -5.21 -3.81 22.88
C PRO A 210 -5.89 -3.00 24.00
N GLY A 211 -6.62 -3.71 24.85
CA GLY A 211 -7.56 -3.13 25.81
C GLY A 211 -8.95 -2.85 25.25
N MET A 212 -9.17 -3.07 23.95
CA MET A 212 -10.49 -3.12 23.33
C MET A 212 -11.05 -4.55 23.33
N LEU A 213 -12.28 -4.70 22.84
CA LEU A 213 -12.96 -5.99 22.75
C LEU A 213 -13.25 -6.35 21.29
N ARG A 214 -13.27 -7.65 21.01
CA ARG A 214 -13.74 -8.22 19.75
C ARG A 214 -15.00 -9.05 20.00
N ARG A 215 -15.93 -9.01 19.06
CA ARG A 215 -17.09 -9.90 19.02
C ARG A 215 -17.20 -10.51 17.63
N ARG A 216 -17.91 -11.63 17.52
CA ARG A 216 -18.16 -12.35 16.27
C ARG A 216 -19.62 -12.77 16.21
N VAL A 217 -20.11 -13.11 15.02
CA VAL A 217 -21.40 -13.77 14.90
C VAL A 217 -21.19 -15.27 14.92
N VAL A 218 -21.89 -15.96 15.81
CA VAL A 218 -21.97 -17.42 15.92
C VAL A 218 -23.45 -17.77 15.89
N ASP A 219 -23.86 -18.60 14.94
CA ASP A 219 -25.25 -19.02 14.75
C ASP A 219 -26.26 -17.86 14.68
N GLY A 220 -25.85 -16.78 14.02
CA GLY A 220 -26.69 -15.59 13.85
C GLY A 220 -26.82 -14.71 15.10
N ILE A 221 -26.10 -15.01 16.18
CA ILE A 221 -26.08 -14.27 17.45
C ILE A 221 -24.68 -13.70 17.71
N LEU A 222 -24.61 -12.55 18.37
CA LEU A 222 -23.36 -11.91 18.73
C LEU A 222 -22.70 -12.64 19.92
N SER A 223 -21.48 -13.12 19.72
CA SER A 223 -20.69 -13.86 20.72
C SER A 223 -20.46 -13.05 22.00
N ALA A 224 -20.02 -13.72 23.06
CA ALA A 224 -19.38 -13.06 24.19
C ALA A 224 -18.21 -12.17 23.74
N THR A 225 -17.85 -11.20 24.58
CA THR A 225 -16.73 -10.30 24.33
C THR A 225 -15.40 -11.04 24.50
N ILE A 226 -14.53 -10.92 23.50
CA ILE A 226 -13.18 -11.48 23.52
C ILE A 226 -12.20 -10.32 23.71
N PRO A 227 -11.42 -10.29 24.79
CA PRO A 227 -10.48 -9.19 25.01
C PRO A 227 -9.32 -9.24 24.02
N ILE A 228 -8.92 -8.05 23.54
CA ILE A 228 -7.68 -7.86 22.79
C ILE A 228 -6.60 -7.55 23.82
N THR A 229 -5.65 -8.47 24.01
CA THR A 229 -4.71 -8.43 25.14
C THR A 229 -3.29 -8.15 24.70
N LEU A 230 -2.51 -7.54 25.59
CA LEU A 230 -1.05 -7.42 25.47
C LEU A 230 -0.45 -8.68 26.12
N GLU A 231 0.00 -9.63 25.30
CA GLU A 231 0.55 -10.92 25.78
C GLU A 231 2.00 -10.77 26.23
N HIS A 232 2.81 -10.02 25.49
CA HIS A 232 4.21 -9.75 25.81
C HIS A 232 4.52 -8.27 25.65
N TRP A 233 5.48 -7.78 26.42
CA TRP A 233 6.04 -6.46 26.26
C TRP A 233 7.47 -6.42 26.80
N SER A 234 8.30 -5.58 26.20
CA SER A 234 9.67 -5.31 26.63
C SER A 234 9.96 -3.82 26.45
N ASN A 235 11.09 -3.35 26.97
CA ASN A 235 11.58 -1.99 26.72
C ASN A 235 12.57 -1.94 25.53
N CYS A 236 12.70 -3.03 24.77
CA CYS A 236 13.63 -3.11 23.66
C CYS A 236 13.27 -2.10 22.57
N GLN A 237 14.31 -1.48 22.02
CA GLN A 237 14.20 -0.55 20.91
C GLN A 237 15.46 -0.65 20.07
N TYR A 238 15.33 -0.48 18.77
CA TYR A 238 16.41 -0.72 17.82
C TYR A 238 16.62 0.48 16.91
N ASN A 239 17.87 0.81 16.61
CA ASN A 239 18.23 1.72 15.53
C ASN A 239 18.26 0.97 14.18
N VAL A 240 18.50 1.69 13.08
CA VAL A 240 18.52 1.10 11.73
C VAL A 240 19.63 0.07 11.57
N GLU A 241 20.84 0.38 12.04
CA GLU A 241 22.02 -0.50 11.93
C GLU A 241 21.83 -1.80 12.70
N GLU A 242 21.23 -1.75 13.90
CA GLU A 242 20.90 -2.94 14.69
C GLU A 242 19.89 -3.84 13.97
N LEU A 243 18.85 -3.25 13.34
CA LEU A 243 17.86 -3.98 12.57
C LEU A 243 18.45 -4.59 11.30
N GLU A 244 19.25 -3.84 10.56
CA GLU A 244 19.93 -4.33 9.35
C GLU A 244 20.90 -5.46 9.69
N THR A 245 21.72 -5.29 10.74
CA THR A 245 22.65 -6.33 11.21
C THR A 245 21.91 -7.62 11.57
N ALA A 246 20.80 -7.50 12.30
CA ALA A 246 19.97 -8.65 12.65
C ALA A 246 19.35 -9.31 11.41
N PHE A 247 18.83 -8.53 10.45
CA PHE A 247 18.25 -9.07 9.22
C PHE A 247 19.30 -9.71 8.31
N ASP A 248 20.49 -9.13 8.20
CA ASP A 248 21.60 -9.64 7.39
C ASP A 248 22.14 -10.97 7.94
N SER A 249 22.09 -11.16 9.27
CA SER A 249 22.47 -12.43 9.91
C SER A 249 21.66 -13.65 9.44
N THR A 250 20.46 -13.42 8.88
CA THR A 250 19.63 -14.49 8.30
C THR A 250 20.19 -15.07 7.00
N ALA A 251 21.12 -14.35 6.34
CA ALA A 251 21.60 -14.63 4.99
C ALA A 251 20.50 -14.74 3.90
N LEU A 252 19.25 -14.35 4.20
CA LEU A 252 18.13 -14.40 3.25
C LEU A 252 18.24 -13.36 2.14
N PHE A 253 19.03 -12.31 2.36
CA PHE A 253 19.15 -11.15 1.47
C PHE A 253 20.57 -11.05 0.89
N PRO A 254 21.02 -12.00 0.05
CA PRO A 254 22.34 -11.90 -0.61
C PRO A 254 22.44 -10.70 -1.56
N TYR A 255 21.29 -10.09 -1.89
CA TYR A 255 21.19 -8.85 -2.65
C TYR A 255 20.14 -7.93 -2.01
N GLU A 256 20.28 -6.62 -2.23
CA GLU A 256 19.33 -5.60 -1.76
C GLU A 256 17.86 -5.94 -2.10
N LEU A 257 16.95 -5.71 -1.14
CA LEU A 257 15.51 -5.93 -1.33
C LEU A 257 14.86 -4.81 -2.16
N SER A 258 15.04 -4.86 -3.48
CA SER A 258 14.38 -3.93 -4.40
C SER A 258 12.86 -4.13 -4.45
N GLU A 259 12.12 -3.09 -4.88
CA GLU A 259 10.68 -3.16 -5.18
C GLU A 259 10.30 -4.33 -6.09
N GLN A 260 11.14 -4.66 -7.07
CA GLN A 260 10.89 -5.76 -7.99
C GLN A 260 11.00 -7.11 -7.28
N ARG A 261 12.05 -7.31 -6.47
CA ARG A 261 12.23 -8.53 -5.67
C ARG A 261 11.09 -8.71 -4.68
N TRP A 262 10.73 -7.65 -3.96
CA TRP A 262 9.58 -7.65 -3.05
C TRP A 262 8.30 -8.11 -3.74
N ARG A 263 7.93 -7.50 -4.87
CA ARG A 263 6.70 -7.87 -5.60
C ARG A 263 6.76 -9.30 -6.12
N LYS A 264 7.93 -9.75 -6.56
CA LYS A 264 8.10 -11.13 -7.02
C LYS A 264 7.91 -12.10 -5.86
N TRP A 265 8.50 -11.82 -4.70
CA TRP A 265 8.31 -12.62 -3.49
C TRP A 265 6.83 -12.68 -3.09
N VAL A 266 6.12 -11.54 -3.04
CA VAL A 266 4.67 -11.51 -2.74
C VAL A 266 3.87 -12.37 -3.73
N GLN A 267 4.16 -12.26 -5.04
CA GLN A 267 3.50 -13.07 -6.06
C GLN A 267 3.72 -14.57 -5.83
N LEU A 268 4.96 -14.97 -5.55
CA LEU A 268 5.29 -16.38 -5.32
C LEU A 268 4.68 -16.89 -4.01
N LEU A 269 4.67 -16.07 -2.95
CA LEU A 269 4.03 -16.39 -1.68
C LEU A 269 2.54 -16.66 -1.86
N THR A 270 1.83 -15.80 -2.60
CA THR A 270 0.40 -15.99 -2.87
C THR A 270 0.14 -17.29 -3.63
N ARG A 271 0.97 -17.60 -4.63
CA ARG A 271 0.86 -18.86 -5.40
C ARG A 271 1.12 -20.09 -4.53
N ALA A 272 2.15 -20.03 -3.68
CA ALA A 272 2.45 -21.09 -2.72
C ALA A 272 1.29 -21.31 -1.73
N LYS A 273 0.72 -20.22 -1.18
CA LYS A 273 -0.46 -20.28 -0.30
C LYS A 273 -1.71 -20.85 -1.00
N ASN A 274 -1.79 -20.72 -2.32
CA ASN A 274 -2.85 -21.30 -3.15
C ASN A 274 -2.56 -22.75 -3.60
N GLY A 275 -1.53 -23.40 -3.04
CA GLY A 275 -1.23 -24.81 -3.27
C GLY A 275 -0.25 -25.11 -4.39
N GLU A 276 0.33 -24.09 -5.05
CA GLU A 276 1.40 -24.32 -6.02
C GLU A 276 2.71 -24.72 -5.31
N VAL A 277 3.39 -25.76 -5.80
CA VAL A 277 4.71 -26.16 -5.29
C VAL A 277 5.77 -25.21 -5.83
N ILE A 278 5.91 -24.06 -5.17
CA ILE A 278 6.88 -23.02 -5.52
C ILE A 278 7.49 -22.42 -4.25
N ASP A 279 8.80 -22.19 -4.26
CA ASP A 279 9.49 -21.50 -3.18
C ASP A 279 9.46 -19.98 -3.38
N PRO A 280 8.83 -19.20 -2.48
CA PRO A 280 8.86 -17.74 -2.54
C PRO A 280 10.27 -17.15 -2.42
N GLN A 281 11.18 -17.81 -1.70
CA GLN A 281 12.53 -17.29 -1.45
C GLN A 281 13.40 -17.29 -2.71
N ALA A 282 13.06 -18.07 -3.73
CA ALA A 282 13.66 -17.98 -5.06
C ALA A 282 13.61 -16.56 -5.66
N ALA A 283 12.66 -15.71 -5.24
CA ALA A 283 12.60 -14.31 -5.65
C ALA A 283 13.78 -13.46 -5.15
N LEU A 284 14.40 -13.85 -4.03
CA LEU A 284 15.50 -13.10 -3.39
C LEU A 284 16.86 -13.44 -4.01
N LEU A 285 17.01 -14.68 -4.50
CA LEU A 285 18.26 -15.21 -5.05
C LEU A 285 18.55 -14.78 -6.48
N GLN A 286 17.59 -14.15 -7.18
CA GLN A 286 17.78 -13.73 -8.56
C GLN A 286 18.79 -12.58 -8.64
N HIS A 287 19.91 -12.80 -9.34
CA HIS A 287 20.83 -11.75 -9.72
C HIS A 287 20.07 -10.68 -10.51
N SER A 288 20.23 -9.42 -10.11
CA SER A 288 19.77 -8.30 -10.91
C SER A 288 20.49 -8.37 -12.27
N ILE A 289 19.78 -8.66 -13.35
CA ILE A 289 20.35 -8.48 -14.69
C ILE A 289 20.57 -6.98 -14.86
N THR A 290 21.81 -6.55 -14.68
CA THR A 290 22.27 -5.19 -14.94
C THR A 290 22.00 -4.88 -16.41
N ALA A 291 20.90 -4.18 -16.71
CA ALA A 291 20.90 -3.30 -17.89
C ALA A 291 21.96 -2.22 -17.62
N PRO A 292 22.78 -1.84 -18.62
CA PRO A 292 24.05 -1.16 -18.38
C PRO A 292 23.88 0.16 -17.61
N ARG A 293 24.80 0.35 -16.65
CA ARG A 293 24.97 1.54 -15.82
C ARG A 293 24.82 2.83 -16.64
N SER A 294 23.85 3.66 -16.27
CA SER A 294 24.02 5.11 -16.37
C SER A 294 24.10 5.64 -14.96
N THR A 295 25.29 6.10 -14.60
CA THR A 295 25.64 6.80 -13.37
C THR A 295 24.66 7.93 -13.08
N LEU A 296 23.78 7.73 -12.11
CA LEU A 296 23.08 8.83 -11.45
C LEU A 296 23.95 9.29 -10.28
N HIS A 297 24.86 10.21 -10.57
CA HIS A 297 25.35 11.11 -9.54
C HIS A 297 24.17 11.90 -8.99
N CYS A 298 23.97 11.80 -7.67
CA CYS A 298 23.30 12.82 -6.90
C CYS A 298 23.97 14.17 -7.20
N ARG A 299 23.28 15.04 -7.94
CA ARG A 299 23.45 16.48 -7.77
C ARG A 299 22.16 17.05 -7.22
N ARG A 300 22.26 17.51 -5.98
CA ARG A 300 21.44 18.60 -5.44
C ARG A 300 21.36 19.68 -6.51
N GLY A 301 20.15 19.90 -7.03
CA GLY A 301 19.81 21.00 -7.91
C GLY A 301 18.80 21.87 -7.18
N THR A 302 19.26 23.02 -6.74
CA THR A 302 18.49 24.15 -6.24
C THR A 302 17.29 24.46 -7.14
N VAL A 303 16.18 24.81 -6.49
CA VAL A 303 14.96 25.30 -7.12
C VAL A 303 15.27 26.59 -7.89
N THR A 304 15.26 26.55 -9.21
CA THR A 304 15.15 27.74 -10.06
C THR A 304 13.88 27.68 -10.89
N GLN A 305 13.02 28.66 -10.65
CA GLN A 305 11.81 28.95 -11.40
C GLN A 305 12.15 29.33 -12.85
N ALA A 306 12.10 28.38 -13.79
CA ALA A 306 12.25 28.70 -15.21
C ALA A 306 11.71 27.63 -16.18
N THR A 307 10.42 27.24 -16.13
CA THR A 307 9.86 26.36 -17.18
C THR A 307 8.39 26.63 -17.50
N THR A 308 8.08 27.80 -18.07
CA THR A 308 6.78 28.04 -18.74
C THR A 308 6.91 28.18 -20.26
N ARG A 309 8.12 28.40 -20.81
CA ARG A 309 8.32 28.56 -22.27
C ARG A 309 8.53 27.25 -23.05
N ASP A 310 9.19 26.23 -22.50
CA ASP A 310 9.53 24.98 -23.22
C ASP A 310 8.36 24.00 -23.45
N ASN A 311 7.26 24.16 -22.70
CA ASN A 311 6.10 23.29 -22.87
C ASN A 311 5.29 23.61 -24.14
N ARG A 312 5.37 24.85 -24.68
CA ARG A 312 4.59 25.26 -25.86
C ARG A 312 5.14 24.69 -27.18
N SER A 313 6.46 24.61 -27.35
CA SER A 313 7.07 24.06 -28.59
C SER A 313 6.89 22.54 -28.68
N SER A 314 7.06 21.85 -27.55
CA SER A 314 6.91 20.40 -27.45
C SER A 314 5.46 19.92 -27.62
N LEU A 315 4.47 20.73 -27.20
CA LEU A 315 3.05 20.50 -27.47
C LEU A 315 2.72 20.58 -28.96
N LYS A 316 3.28 21.54 -29.71
CA LYS A 316 3.11 21.62 -31.17
C LYS A 316 3.71 20.38 -31.86
N GLN A 317 4.88 19.93 -31.43
CA GLN A 317 5.56 18.76 -32.00
C GLN A 317 4.83 17.43 -31.73
N LEU A 318 4.12 17.31 -30.60
CA LEU A 318 3.28 16.14 -30.30
C LEU A 318 2.04 16.10 -31.19
N ARG A 319 1.34 17.24 -31.32
CA ARG A 319 0.12 17.38 -32.15
C ARG A 319 0.40 17.20 -33.64
N ALA A 320 1.48 17.79 -34.16
CA ALA A 320 1.82 17.76 -35.58
C ALA A 320 2.32 16.39 -36.08
N SER A 321 2.75 15.50 -35.16
CA SER A 321 3.39 14.25 -35.57
C SER A 321 2.42 13.17 -36.08
N GLY A 322 1.12 13.26 -35.82
CA GLY A 322 0.12 12.23 -36.19
C GLY A 322 0.36 10.84 -35.58
N VAL A 323 1.43 10.65 -34.80
CA VAL A 323 1.81 9.36 -34.25
C VAL A 323 0.92 9.03 -33.06
N SER A 324 0.11 7.99 -33.21
CA SER A 324 -0.66 7.42 -32.11
C SER A 324 0.28 6.84 -31.04
N VAL A 325 0.09 7.26 -29.78
CA VAL A 325 0.91 6.84 -28.64
C VAL A 325 0.26 5.68 -27.87
N PRO A 326 1.02 4.70 -27.34
CA PRO A 326 0.43 3.66 -26.51
C PRO A 326 -0.21 4.26 -25.25
N LEU A 327 -1.52 4.12 -25.06
CA LEU A 327 -2.21 4.67 -23.89
C LEU A 327 -1.60 4.16 -22.58
N SER A 328 -1.12 2.90 -22.57
CA SER A 328 -0.48 2.28 -21.41
C SER A 328 0.74 3.04 -20.90
N ILE A 329 1.55 3.69 -21.75
CA ILE A 329 2.73 4.46 -21.29
C ILE A 329 2.36 5.76 -20.56
N CYS A 330 1.12 6.23 -20.75
CA CYS A 330 0.57 7.41 -20.10
C CYS A 330 -0.02 7.10 -18.73
N LEU A 331 -0.17 5.81 -18.37
CA LEU A 331 -0.71 5.38 -17.08
C LEU A 331 0.35 5.38 -15.98
N THR A 332 -0.09 5.15 -14.75
CA THR A 332 0.81 4.93 -13.60
C THR A 332 1.56 3.60 -13.75
N LEU A 333 2.58 3.38 -12.93
CA LEU A 333 3.23 2.06 -12.89
C LEU A 333 2.26 0.99 -12.39
N SER A 334 1.46 1.27 -11.35
CA SER A 334 0.50 0.30 -10.80
C SER A 334 -0.51 -0.16 -11.84
N ASP A 335 -1.01 0.77 -12.66
CA ASP A 335 -2.08 0.45 -13.61
C ASP A 335 -1.53 -0.28 -14.84
N ARG A 336 -0.28 -0.01 -15.22
CA ARG A 336 0.43 -0.85 -16.19
C ARG A 336 0.63 -2.27 -15.66
N THR A 337 0.94 -2.42 -14.38
CA THR A 337 1.05 -3.75 -13.74
C THR A 337 -0.28 -4.49 -13.79
N LEU A 338 -1.40 -3.83 -13.47
CA LEU A 338 -2.74 -4.43 -13.61
C LEU A 338 -3.01 -4.87 -15.05
N LEU A 339 -2.68 -4.03 -16.04
CA LEU A 339 -2.82 -4.40 -17.44
C LEU A 339 -1.96 -5.61 -17.81
N THR A 340 -0.77 -5.78 -17.23
CA THR A 340 0.14 -6.88 -17.58
C THR A 340 -0.25 -8.20 -16.89
N TYR A 341 -0.71 -8.15 -15.65
CA TYR A 341 -0.83 -9.34 -14.80
C TYR A 341 -2.24 -9.62 -14.28
N GLY A 342 -3.21 -8.72 -14.52
CA GLY A 342 -4.54 -8.85 -13.93
C GLY A 342 -4.54 -8.65 -12.42
N GLU A 343 -5.57 -9.15 -11.76
CA GLU A 343 -5.76 -9.14 -10.31
C GLU A 343 -6.48 -10.42 -9.86
N SER A 344 -6.27 -10.82 -8.61
CA SER A 344 -6.93 -11.99 -8.01
C SER A 344 -8.32 -11.69 -7.44
N GLU A 345 -9.11 -12.75 -7.22
CA GLU A 345 -10.40 -12.71 -6.55
C GLU A 345 -10.31 -11.98 -5.19
N GLY A 346 -11.35 -11.23 -4.85
CA GLY A 346 -11.40 -10.39 -3.65
C GLY A 346 -10.93 -8.94 -3.87
N ASN A 347 -10.09 -8.65 -4.87
CA ASN A 347 -9.69 -7.27 -5.19
C ASN A 347 -9.87 -6.86 -6.67
N ARG A 348 -10.09 -7.81 -7.57
CA ARG A 348 -10.26 -7.56 -9.02
C ARG A 348 -11.31 -6.50 -9.39
N ASN A 349 -12.41 -6.37 -8.64
CA ASN A 349 -13.43 -5.37 -8.95
C ASN A 349 -13.00 -3.95 -8.53
N ASN A 350 -12.33 -3.83 -7.39
CA ASN A 350 -11.80 -2.56 -6.90
C ASN A 350 -10.63 -2.07 -7.76
N SER A 351 -9.68 -2.96 -8.06
CA SER A 351 -8.56 -2.70 -8.97
C SER A 351 -9.06 -2.39 -10.39
N GLY A 352 -10.08 -3.12 -10.86
CA GLY A 352 -10.73 -2.88 -12.14
C GLY A 352 -11.37 -1.51 -12.22
N TYR A 353 -12.16 -1.13 -11.21
CA TYR A 353 -12.78 0.20 -11.14
C TYR A 353 -11.74 1.31 -11.14
N LYS A 354 -10.66 1.18 -10.33
CA LYS A 354 -9.55 2.13 -10.31
C LYS A 354 -8.89 2.26 -11.69
N LEU A 355 -8.57 1.14 -12.33
CA LEU A 355 -7.94 1.09 -13.64
C LEU A 355 -8.82 1.74 -14.71
N ALA A 356 -10.11 1.36 -14.77
CA ALA A 356 -11.08 1.91 -15.72
C ALA A 356 -11.17 3.44 -15.60
N ARG A 357 -11.20 3.97 -14.37
CA ARG A 357 -11.22 5.41 -14.15
C ARG A 357 -9.93 6.11 -14.60
N ASN A 358 -8.76 5.51 -14.35
CA ASN A 358 -7.54 6.13 -14.86
C ASN A 358 -7.43 6.05 -16.39
N LEU A 359 -7.89 4.95 -17.01
CA LEU A 359 -7.96 4.80 -18.46
C LEU A 359 -8.82 5.89 -19.10
N LEU A 360 -10.06 6.05 -18.63
CA LEU A 360 -11.00 7.09 -19.08
C LEU A 360 -10.46 8.51 -18.83
N GLY A 361 -9.88 8.75 -17.66
CA GLY A 361 -9.33 10.06 -17.32
C GLY A 361 -8.12 10.43 -18.17
N THR A 362 -7.25 9.45 -18.44
CA THR A 362 -6.04 9.65 -19.25
C THR A 362 -6.40 9.83 -20.72
N SER A 363 -7.33 9.05 -21.27
CA SER A 363 -7.78 9.22 -22.66
C SER A 363 -8.44 10.57 -22.88
N ASN A 364 -9.35 10.99 -21.98
CA ASN A 364 -9.98 12.32 -22.06
C ASN A 364 -8.96 13.46 -22.03
N LEU A 365 -7.93 13.33 -21.18
CA LEU A 365 -6.83 14.30 -21.14
C LEU A 365 -6.07 14.34 -22.47
N LEU A 366 -5.72 13.19 -23.05
CA LEU A 366 -5.02 13.13 -24.35
C LEU A 366 -5.88 13.69 -25.49
N THR A 367 -7.18 13.35 -25.53
CA THR A 367 -8.16 13.87 -26.50
C THR A 367 -8.26 15.39 -26.42
N ARG A 368 -8.42 15.94 -25.20
CA ARG A 368 -8.44 17.39 -24.97
C ARG A 368 -7.20 18.09 -25.50
N HIS A 369 -6.04 17.44 -25.41
CA HIS A 369 -4.77 17.96 -25.91
C HIS A 369 -4.49 17.63 -27.39
N LYS A 370 -5.42 16.97 -28.10
CA LYS A 370 -5.30 16.51 -29.49
C LYS A 370 -4.09 15.58 -29.71
N ILE A 371 -3.87 14.65 -28.78
CA ILE A 371 -2.83 13.62 -28.88
C ILE A 371 -3.51 12.29 -29.18
N ALA A 372 -3.27 11.74 -30.37
CA ALA A 372 -3.77 10.43 -30.75
C ALA A 372 -3.14 9.34 -29.87
N TYR A 373 -3.93 8.35 -29.46
CA TYR A 373 -3.48 7.22 -28.64
C TYR A 373 -4.06 5.89 -29.13
N HIS A 374 -3.48 4.78 -28.68
CA HIS A 374 -3.94 3.43 -28.95
C HIS A 374 -3.53 2.46 -27.83
N PRO A 375 -4.21 1.32 -27.63
CA PRO A 375 -5.56 1.04 -28.09
C PRO A 375 -6.59 1.88 -27.31
N GLU A 376 -7.87 1.68 -27.60
CA GLU A 376 -8.95 2.35 -26.86
C GLU A 376 -8.98 1.92 -25.38
N PRO A 377 -9.43 2.81 -24.47
CA PRO A 377 -9.52 2.55 -23.03
C PRO A 377 -10.21 1.23 -22.69
N ARG A 378 -11.35 0.95 -23.34
CA ARG A 378 -12.15 -0.25 -23.10
C ARG A 378 -11.37 -1.52 -23.43
N GLN A 379 -10.65 -1.53 -24.55
CA GLN A 379 -9.82 -2.68 -24.95
C GLN A 379 -8.69 -2.98 -23.95
N LEU A 380 -8.12 -1.95 -23.30
CA LEU A 380 -7.15 -2.17 -22.23
C LEU A 380 -7.81 -2.75 -20.98
N PHE A 381 -9.02 -2.32 -20.67
CA PHE A 381 -9.78 -2.84 -19.54
C PHE A 381 -10.24 -4.28 -19.74
N ASP A 382 -10.71 -4.63 -20.93
CA ASP A 382 -11.09 -6.01 -21.25
C ASP A 382 -9.88 -6.96 -21.11
N ARG A 383 -8.71 -6.55 -21.63
CA ARG A 383 -7.44 -7.28 -21.42
C ARG A 383 -7.04 -7.44 -19.95
N TYR A 384 -7.47 -6.51 -19.09
CA TYR A 384 -7.28 -6.66 -17.65
C TYR A 384 -8.24 -7.71 -17.09
N GLY A 385 -9.51 -7.71 -17.51
CA GLY A 385 -10.50 -8.72 -17.15
C GLY A 385 -10.07 -10.13 -17.54
N ASP A 386 -9.56 -10.31 -18.76
CA ASP A 386 -9.04 -11.59 -19.27
C ASP A 386 -7.87 -12.13 -18.44
N ARG A 387 -7.11 -11.24 -17.80
CA ARG A 387 -5.93 -11.57 -17.00
C ARG A 387 -6.24 -11.74 -15.51
N CYS A 388 -7.44 -11.41 -15.06
CA CYS A 388 -7.83 -11.63 -13.68
C CYS A 388 -7.92 -13.13 -13.36
N THR A 389 -7.87 -13.48 -12.07
CA THR A 389 -8.01 -14.88 -11.62
C THR A 389 -9.02 -14.97 -10.47
N PRO A 390 -10.25 -15.48 -10.72
CA PRO A 390 -10.76 -15.89 -12.03
C PRO A 390 -10.90 -14.69 -12.99
N PRO A 391 -10.93 -14.94 -14.32
CA PRO A 391 -11.25 -13.89 -15.29
C PRO A 391 -12.57 -13.18 -14.94
N LEU A 392 -12.68 -11.91 -15.32
CA LEU A 392 -13.94 -11.19 -15.15
C LEU A 392 -14.96 -11.68 -16.16
N GLU A 393 -16.14 -12.05 -15.68
CA GLU A 393 -17.27 -12.33 -16.57
C GLU A 393 -17.65 -11.06 -17.34
N PRO A 394 -18.09 -11.15 -18.62
CA PRO A 394 -18.39 -9.97 -19.44
C PRO A 394 -19.38 -9.00 -18.78
N THR A 395 -20.41 -9.53 -18.11
CA THR A 395 -21.42 -8.73 -17.40
C THR A 395 -20.86 -8.03 -16.15
N GLU A 396 -19.92 -8.66 -15.45
CA GLU A 396 -19.19 -8.09 -14.31
C GLU A 396 -18.25 -6.97 -14.80
N ALA A 397 -17.50 -7.21 -15.87
CA ALA A 397 -16.63 -6.22 -16.51
C ALA A 397 -17.44 -5.00 -16.99
N ASP A 398 -18.59 -5.22 -17.64
CA ASP A 398 -19.50 -4.14 -18.04
C ASP A 398 -20.01 -3.34 -16.86
N THR A 399 -20.39 -4.00 -15.76
CA THR A 399 -20.86 -3.32 -14.55
C THR A 399 -19.79 -2.40 -13.96
N ILE A 400 -18.55 -2.88 -13.88
CA ILE A 400 -17.40 -2.09 -13.39
C ILE A 400 -17.14 -0.91 -14.32
N TRP A 401 -17.14 -1.16 -15.64
CA TRP A 401 -16.90 -0.12 -16.65
C TRP A 401 -17.96 0.97 -16.61
N HIS A 402 -19.24 0.60 -16.58
CA HIS A 402 -20.34 1.55 -16.47
C HIS A 402 -20.25 2.35 -15.18
N SER A 403 -19.96 1.69 -14.05
CA SER A 403 -19.74 2.36 -12.76
C SER A 403 -18.59 3.38 -12.83
N ALA A 404 -17.49 3.03 -13.50
CA ALA A 404 -16.36 3.92 -13.71
C ALA A 404 -16.71 5.10 -14.63
N ASN A 405 -17.64 4.94 -15.57
CA ASN A 405 -18.04 5.97 -16.53
C ASN A 405 -19.20 6.88 -16.05
N LYS A 406 -19.87 6.55 -14.93
CA LYS A 406 -20.99 7.35 -14.39
C LYS A 406 -20.63 8.81 -14.07
N THR A 407 -19.36 9.09 -13.77
CA THR A 407 -18.89 10.43 -13.39
C THR A 407 -17.61 10.77 -14.14
N ILE A 408 -17.35 12.07 -14.34
CA ILE A 408 -16.16 12.55 -15.05
C ILE A 408 -14.88 11.95 -14.44
N ALA A 409 -14.09 11.26 -15.26
CA ALA A 409 -12.83 10.65 -14.89
C ALA A 409 -11.62 11.58 -15.09
N PHE A 410 -10.64 11.46 -14.20
CA PHE A 410 -9.41 12.26 -14.21
C PHE A 410 -8.19 11.35 -14.29
N ALA A 411 -7.19 11.78 -15.06
CA ALA A 411 -5.92 11.08 -15.13
C ALA A 411 -5.23 11.08 -13.77
N SER A 412 -4.63 9.95 -13.38
CA SER A 412 -3.87 9.81 -12.13
C SER A 412 -2.48 10.45 -12.20
N ARG A 413 -2.06 10.86 -13.40
CA ARG A 413 -0.79 11.55 -13.65
C ARG A 413 -1.08 12.93 -14.23
N ASP A 414 -0.28 13.92 -13.84
CA ASP A 414 -0.33 15.23 -14.45
C ASP A 414 0.13 15.17 -15.92
N PHE A 415 -0.33 16.14 -16.71
CA PHE A 415 -0.04 16.18 -18.13
C PHE A 415 1.46 16.31 -18.44
N GLY A 416 2.23 17.01 -17.60
CA GLY A 416 3.68 17.16 -17.78
C GLY A 416 4.41 15.83 -17.66
N SER A 417 4.08 15.04 -16.65
CA SER A 417 4.59 13.68 -16.44
C SER A 417 4.23 12.73 -17.60
N ILE A 418 3.03 12.84 -18.15
CA ILE A 418 2.59 12.09 -19.34
C ILE A 418 3.42 12.47 -20.57
N VAL A 419 3.61 13.77 -20.81
CA VAL A 419 4.44 14.28 -21.93
C VAL A 419 5.87 13.76 -21.83
N MET A 420 6.46 13.73 -20.64
CA MET A 420 7.81 13.16 -20.44
C MET A 420 7.88 11.68 -20.82
N SER A 421 6.84 10.91 -20.51
CA SER A 421 6.76 9.48 -20.88
C SER A 421 6.66 9.30 -22.39
N ILE A 422 5.86 10.14 -23.05
CA ILE A 422 5.72 10.13 -24.51
C ILE A 422 7.06 10.50 -25.17
N ARG A 423 7.78 11.50 -24.66
CA ARG A 423 9.12 11.88 -25.17
C ARG A 423 10.10 10.72 -25.04
N LYS A 424 10.16 10.08 -23.86
CA LYS A 424 11.02 8.90 -23.63
C LYS A 424 10.70 7.81 -24.63
N TRP A 425 9.42 7.47 -24.80
CA TRP A 425 8.96 6.48 -25.78
C TRP A 425 9.35 6.83 -27.23
N LYS A 426 9.16 8.09 -27.66
CA LYS A 426 9.57 8.56 -29.00
C LYS A 426 11.08 8.43 -29.22
N SER A 427 11.89 8.79 -28.21
CA SER A 427 13.35 8.65 -28.26
C SER A 427 13.78 7.19 -28.45
N HIS A 428 13.17 6.26 -27.71
CA HIS A 428 13.43 4.83 -27.84
C HIS A 428 13.06 4.29 -29.23
N ARG A 429 11.99 4.79 -29.86
CA ARG A 429 11.64 4.43 -31.24
C ARG A 429 12.66 4.93 -32.28
N LYS A 430 13.20 6.13 -32.10
CA LYS A 430 14.23 6.68 -33.01
C LYS A 430 15.54 5.90 -32.92
N SER A 431 15.98 5.56 -31.71
CA SER A 431 17.17 4.74 -31.47
C SER A 431 17.03 3.32 -32.05
N LYS A 432 15.88 2.66 -31.87
CA LYS A 432 15.61 1.34 -32.48
C LYS A 432 15.56 1.37 -34.02
N LYS A 433 15.10 2.45 -34.64
CA LYS A 433 15.10 2.60 -36.12
C LYS A 433 16.50 2.80 -36.71
N GLN A 434 17.44 3.40 -35.96
CA GLN A 434 18.82 3.58 -36.41
C GLN A 434 19.64 2.29 -36.35
N CYS A 435 19.32 1.37 -35.45
CA CYS A 435 20.05 0.11 -35.29
C CYS A 435 19.74 -0.94 -36.39
N VAL A 436 18.65 -0.78 -37.15
CA VAL A 436 18.20 -1.77 -38.15
C VAL A 436 18.68 -1.45 -39.58
N LYS A 437 19.42 -0.35 -39.80
CA LYS A 437 19.92 0.04 -41.13
C LYS A 437 21.45 0.14 -41.19
N LYS A 438 22.15 -0.99 -41.26
CA LYS A 438 23.44 -1.13 -41.97
C LYS A 438 23.65 -2.59 -42.44
N PRO A 439 23.47 -2.90 -43.73
CA PRO A 439 24.08 -4.09 -44.31
C PRO A 439 25.60 -3.86 -44.39
N LYS A 440 26.39 -4.80 -43.89
CA LYS A 440 27.85 -4.81 -44.09
C LYS A 440 28.12 -5.00 -45.59
N ARG A 441 28.76 -4.03 -46.24
CA ARG A 441 29.40 -4.23 -47.54
C ARG A 441 30.53 -5.24 -47.35
N LEU A 442 30.40 -6.42 -47.97
CA LEU A 442 31.52 -7.32 -48.22
C LEU A 442 32.49 -6.62 -49.17
N VAL A 443 33.71 -6.37 -48.70
CA VAL A 443 34.82 -5.91 -49.54
C VAL A 443 35.49 -7.15 -50.11
N ASN A 444 35.40 -7.33 -51.42
CA ASN A 444 36.14 -8.36 -52.15
C ASN A 444 37.63 -8.00 -52.14
N ALA A 445 38.45 -8.84 -51.49
CA ALA A 445 39.90 -8.82 -51.65
C ALA A 445 40.25 -9.47 -52.99
N ARG A 446 40.83 -8.69 -53.91
CA ARG A 446 41.50 -9.22 -55.10
C ARG A 446 42.82 -9.87 -54.69
N LEU A 447 42.92 -11.18 -54.92
CA LEU A 447 44.18 -11.91 -54.99
C LEU A 447 44.92 -11.51 -56.28
N THR A 448 46.05 -10.85 -56.13
CA THR A 448 47.12 -10.84 -57.14
C THR A 448 47.94 -12.12 -56.96
N LYS A 449 47.93 -13.01 -57.96
CA LYS A 449 48.97 -14.03 -58.15
C LYS A 449 49.73 -13.69 -59.42
N SER A 450 51.05 -13.68 -59.30
CA SER A 450 52.00 -13.72 -60.40
C SER A 450 51.73 -14.91 -61.33
N MET A 451 51.59 -14.65 -62.63
CA MET A 451 52.48 -15.11 -63.70
C MET A 451 52.08 -14.43 -64.99
#